data_AF-A0A3D4SY95-F1
#
_entry.id   AF-A0A3D4SY95-F1
#
_cell.length_a   1.000
_cell.length_b   1.000
_cell.length_c   1.000
_cell.angle_alpha   90.00
_cell.angle_beta   90.00
_cell.angle_gamma   90.00
#
_symmetry.space_group_name_H-M   'P 1'
#
loop_
_entity.id
_entity.type
_entity.pdbx_description
1 polymer ?
#
loop_
_entity_poly.entity_id
_entity_poly.type
_entity_poly.pdbx_seq_one_letter_code
_entity_poly.pdbx_strand_id
1 'polypeptide(L)'
;MILLNDNAVVTRSYNDVTVDDLGGPAPAPLQEVCKTGISTGRSCGPVLGQAGTEIAAQICAGHGDSGAPVSVGGRLVGVVSGGLAALPPCIHPLQGPVHSPALIPTWDAVAAEMDAAGGVGAGFRLPA
;
A
#
# COMPACT_ATOMS: atom_id res chain seq x y z
N MET A 1 -17.45 7.35 -6.53
CA MET A 1 -17.75 7.24 -5.09
C MET A 1 -18.07 5.79 -4.79
N ILE A 2 -17.35 5.16 -3.85
CA ILE A 2 -17.68 3.82 -3.36
C ILE A 2 -18.73 4.00 -2.25
N LEU A 3 -19.86 3.32 -2.39
CA LEU A 3 -20.87 3.21 -1.34
C LEU A 3 -20.77 1.81 -0.75
N LEU A 4 -20.44 1.75 0.53
CA LEU A 4 -20.46 0.50 1.28
C LEU A 4 -21.88 0.29 1.84
N ASN A 5 -22.30 -0.97 1.93
CA ASN A 5 -23.55 -1.32 2.60
C ASN A 5 -23.44 -1.05 4.10
N ASP A 6 -24.60 -0.94 4.76
CA ASP A 6 -24.73 -0.71 6.21
C ASP A 6 -24.13 -1.83 7.08
N ASN A 7 -23.92 -3.01 6.51
CA ASN A 7 -23.26 -4.15 7.14
C ASN A 7 -21.74 -4.22 6.91
N ALA A 8 -21.12 -3.19 6.33
CA ALA A 8 -19.68 -3.15 6.15
C ALA A 8 -18.96 -3.04 7.50
N VAL A 9 -17.99 -3.93 7.73
CA VAL A 9 -17.19 -3.97 8.96
C VAL A 9 -15.73 -3.81 8.60
N VAL A 10 -15.03 -2.96 9.35
CA VAL A 10 -13.57 -2.87 9.26
C VAL A 10 -12.98 -4.15 9.86
N THR A 11 -12.13 -4.82 9.08
CA THR A 11 -11.36 -5.96 9.55
C THR A 11 -9.88 -5.62 9.49
N ARG A 12 -9.11 -6.15 10.44
CA ARG A 12 -7.64 -6.12 10.39
C ARG A 12 -7.04 -7.33 9.67
N SER A 13 -7.87 -8.31 9.33
CA SER A 13 -7.44 -9.52 8.62
C SER A 13 -8.33 -9.81 7.42
N TYR A 14 -7.70 -10.07 6.27
CA TYR A 14 -8.37 -10.47 5.04
C TYR A 14 -7.43 -11.39 4.24
N ASN A 15 -7.85 -12.63 3.99
CA ASN A 15 -7.00 -13.69 3.44
C ASN A 15 -5.68 -13.82 4.23
N ASP A 16 -4.54 -13.81 3.53
CA ASP A 16 -3.20 -13.94 4.12
C ASP A 16 -2.61 -12.59 4.60
N VAL A 17 -3.45 -11.57 4.77
CA VAL A 17 -3.05 -10.26 5.28
C VAL A 17 -3.61 -10.07 6.66
N THR A 18 -2.73 -9.78 7.62
CA THR A 18 -3.09 -9.24 8.92
C THR A 18 -2.32 -7.95 9.13
N VAL A 19 -3.04 -6.92 9.56
CA VAL A 19 -2.47 -5.64 9.98
C VAL A 19 -2.57 -5.53 11.49
N ASP A 20 -1.43 -5.40 12.15
CA ASP A 20 -1.30 -5.35 13.60
C ASP A 20 -1.11 -3.92 14.11
N ASP A 21 -0.54 -3.06 13.25
CA ASP A 21 -0.18 -1.69 13.58
C ASP A 21 -0.29 -0.81 12.34
N LEU A 22 -0.43 0.50 12.54
CA LEU A 22 -0.63 1.49 11.50
C LEU A 22 0.47 2.56 11.53
N GLY A 23 0.97 2.92 10.36
CA GLY A 23 1.81 4.10 10.23
C GLY A 23 3.19 3.93 10.85
N GLY A 24 3.80 5.04 11.26
CA GLY A 24 5.13 5.07 11.84
C GLY A 24 6.23 5.32 10.80
N PRO A 25 7.51 5.25 11.20
CA PRO A 25 8.61 5.63 10.33
C PRO A 25 8.59 4.80 9.05
N ALA A 26 8.88 5.50 7.95
CA ALA A 26 8.97 4.86 6.67
C ALA A 26 10.07 3.78 6.67
N PRO A 27 9.89 2.69 5.91
CA PRO A 27 10.91 1.67 5.80
C PRO A 27 12.18 2.24 5.16
N ALA A 28 13.33 1.79 5.65
CA ALA A 28 14.63 2.22 5.12
C ALA A 28 14.84 1.71 3.68
N PRO A 29 15.69 2.37 2.88
CA PRO A 29 16.12 1.81 1.59
C PRO A 29 16.66 0.38 1.76
N LEU A 30 16.34 -0.48 0.79
CA LEU A 30 16.61 -1.93 0.77
C LEU A 30 15.86 -2.76 1.81
N GLN A 31 15.09 -2.14 2.71
CA GLN A 31 14.19 -2.89 3.59
C GLN A 31 13.09 -3.56 2.76
N GLU A 32 12.80 -4.82 3.05
CA GLU A 32 11.70 -5.52 2.40
C GLU A 32 10.35 -4.98 2.88
N VAL A 33 9.50 -4.66 1.92
CA VAL A 33 8.08 -4.35 2.10
C VAL A 33 7.27 -5.33 1.27
N CYS A 34 6.05 -5.60 1.70
CA CYS A 34 5.18 -6.48 0.97
C CYS A 34 3.80 -5.89 0.76
N LYS A 35 3.33 -5.96 -0.48
CA LYS A 35 1.97 -5.62 -0.89
C LYS A 35 1.14 -6.89 -1.00
N THR A 36 -0.14 -6.81 -0.67
CA THR A 36 -1.13 -7.79 -1.12
C THR A 36 -2.27 -7.09 -1.83
N GLY A 37 -2.33 -7.24 -3.15
CA GLY A 37 -3.38 -6.66 -3.99
C GLY A 37 -4.24 -7.74 -4.66
N ILE A 38 -5.39 -7.34 -5.20
CA ILE A 38 -6.32 -8.27 -5.84
C ILE A 38 -5.88 -8.67 -7.26
N SER A 39 -5.09 -7.83 -7.94
CA SER A 39 -4.66 -8.06 -9.31
C SER A 39 -3.38 -8.88 -9.38
N THR A 40 -2.37 -8.52 -8.58
CA THR A 40 -1.06 -9.19 -8.59
C THR A 40 -0.82 -10.12 -7.40
N GLY A 41 -1.75 -10.19 -6.45
CA GLY A 41 -1.59 -11.00 -5.24
C GLY A 41 -0.54 -10.42 -4.28
N ARG A 42 0.16 -11.32 -3.57
CA ARG A 42 1.24 -10.99 -2.63
C ARG A 42 2.53 -10.76 -3.40
N SER A 43 3.15 -9.59 -3.24
CA SER A 43 4.46 -9.27 -3.81
C SER A 43 5.33 -8.54 -2.80
N CYS A 44 6.52 -9.08 -2.56
CA CYS A 44 7.52 -8.54 -1.63
C CYS A 44 8.79 -8.11 -2.37
N GLY A 45 9.47 -7.10 -1.85
CA GLY A 45 10.68 -6.59 -2.45
C GLY A 45 11.21 -5.33 -1.74
N PRO A 46 12.38 -4.84 -2.17
CA PRO A 46 13.07 -3.78 -1.47
C PRO A 46 12.43 -2.41 -1.71
N VAL A 47 12.45 -1.57 -0.68
CA VAL A 47 12.28 -0.12 -0.84
C VAL A 47 13.45 0.46 -1.63
N LEU A 48 13.14 1.22 -2.67
CA LEU A 48 14.13 1.95 -3.48
C LEU A 48 14.47 3.30 -2.85
N GLY A 49 13.50 3.92 -2.19
CA GLY A 49 13.65 5.18 -1.49
C GLY A 49 12.31 5.83 -1.18
N GLN A 50 12.39 7.07 -0.71
CA GLN A 50 11.23 7.89 -0.41
C GLN A 50 11.47 9.33 -0.85
N ALA A 51 10.42 9.95 -1.39
CA ALA A 51 10.38 11.38 -1.66
C ALA A 51 9.16 11.99 -0.95
N GLY A 52 9.40 12.86 0.02
CA GLY A 52 8.32 13.44 0.83
C GLY A 52 7.55 12.35 1.57
N THR A 53 6.25 12.22 1.28
CA THR A 53 5.33 11.24 1.87
C THR A 53 5.06 10.04 0.95
N GLU A 54 5.83 9.87 -0.12
CA GLU A 54 5.66 8.77 -1.07
C GLU A 54 6.89 7.85 -1.07
N ILE A 55 6.66 6.57 -0.78
CA ILE A 55 7.66 5.50 -0.83
C ILE A 55 7.64 4.88 -2.24
N ALA A 56 8.82 4.63 -2.79
CA ALA A 56 8.99 3.82 -3.99
C ALA A 56 9.58 2.46 -3.62
N ALA A 57 8.95 1.37 -4.06
CA ALA A 57 9.42 0.01 -3.81
C ALA A 57 9.42 -0.86 -5.07
N GLN A 58 10.41 -1.74 -5.19
CA GLN A 58 10.51 -2.69 -6.29
C GLN A 58 9.65 -3.92 -6.02
N ILE A 59 8.33 -3.71 -6.07
CA ILE A 59 7.30 -4.74 -5.85
C ILE A 59 6.28 -4.67 -6.99
N CYS A 60 5.79 -5.84 -7.43
CA CYS A 60 4.89 -5.91 -8.58
C CYS A 60 3.53 -5.33 -8.25
N ALA A 61 3.11 -4.25 -8.90
CA ALA A 61 1.79 -3.65 -8.82
C ALA A 61 1.16 -3.50 -10.20
N GLY A 62 -0.11 -3.85 -10.32
CA GLY A 62 -0.89 -3.76 -11.56
C GLY A 62 -2.16 -2.93 -11.40
N HIS A 63 -2.86 -2.74 -12.52
CA HIS A 63 -4.21 -2.17 -12.48
C HIS A 63 -5.11 -3.06 -11.62
N GLY A 64 -5.79 -2.46 -10.64
CA GLY A 64 -6.61 -3.15 -9.65
C GLY A 64 -5.92 -3.30 -8.28
N ASP A 65 -4.60 -3.09 -8.18
CA ASP A 65 -3.92 -3.06 -6.88
C ASP A 65 -3.97 -1.68 -6.20
N SER A 66 -4.59 -0.67 -6.81
CA SER A 66 -4.76 0.65 -6.19
C SER A 66 -5.51 0.53 -4.86
N GLY A 67 -4.94 1.11 -3.80
CA GLY A 67 -5.45 0.99 -2.43
C GLY A 67 -5.00 -0.29 -1.70
N ALA A 68 -4.27 -1.19 -2.35
CA ALA A 68 -3.76 -2.41 -1.70
C ALA A 68 -2.82 -2.04 -0.53
N PRO A 69 -2.95 -2.72 0.63
CA PRO A 69 -2.10 -2.47 1.78
C PRO A 69 -0.65 -2.90 1.49
N VAL A 70 0.29 -2.06 1.92
CA VAL A 70 1.72 -2.37 1.97
C VAL A 70 2.17 -2.40 3.42
N SER A 71 2.81 -3.50 3.82
CA SER A 71 3.20 -3.73 5.20
C SER A 71 4.65 -4.17 5.38
N VAL A 72 5.15 -3.94 6.60
CA VAL A 72 6.41 -4.45 7.12
C VAL A 72 6.10 -5.17 8.43
N GLY A 73 6.27 -6.49 8.47
CA GLY A 73 6.08 -7.28 9.70
C GLY A 73 4.72 -7.05 10.38
N GLY A 74 3.62 -7.01 9.60
CA GLY A 74 2.27 -6.78 10.11
C GLY A 74 1.90 -5.30 10.30
N ARG A 75 2.85 -4.37 10.27
CA ARG A 75 2.58 -2.92 10.33
C ARG A 75 2.26 -2.37 8.94
N LEU A 76 1.11 -1.71 8.77
CA LEU A 76 0.75 -1.01 7.54
C LEU A 76 1.58 0.27 7.40
N VAL A 77 2.41 0.33 6.36
CA VAL A 77 3.28 1.50 6.10
C VAL A 77 2.70 2.45 5.06
N GLY A 78 1.76 1.97 4.23
CA GLY A 78 1.09 2.76 3.21
C GLY A 78 0.19 1.92 2.33
N VAL A 79 -0.33 2.56 1.29
CA VAL A 79 -1.22 1.94 0.31
C VAL A 79 -0.72 2.22 -1.10
N VAL A 80 -0.94 1.31 -2.04
CA VAL A 80 -0.51 1.51 -3.44
C VAL A 80 -1.33 2.63 -4.08
N SER A 81 -0.67 3.66 -4.62
CA SER A 81 -1.31 4.68 -5.45
C SER A 81 -1.14 4.39 -6.94
N GLY A 82 -0.01 3.79 -7.34
CA GLY A 82 0.29 3.51 -8.73
C GLY A 82 1.75 3.11 -8.96
N GLY A 83 2.30 3.53 -10.10
CA GLY A 83 3.68 3.27 -10.52
C GLY A 83 4.18 4.28 -11.53
N LEU A 84 5.45 4.20 -11.91
CA LEU A 84 6.04 5.07 -12.92
C LEU A 84 5.63 4.64 -14.33
N ALA A 85 4.85 5.48 -15.02
CA ALA A 85 4.33 5.19 -16.36
C ALA A 85 5.40 5.01 -17.45
N ALA A 86 6.61 5.53 -17.24
CA ALA A 86 7.73 5.42 -18.17
C ALA A 86 8.39 4.03 -18.16
N LEU A 87 8.03 3.15 -17.22
CA LEU A 87 8.57 1.81 -17.07
C LEU A 87 7.50 0.74 -17.33
N PRO A 88 7.87 -0.42 -17.90
CA PRO A 88 6.91 -1.47 -18.18
C PRO A 88 6.28 -2.03 -16.90
N PRO A 89 5.00 -2.46 -16.94
CA PRO A 89 4.35 -3.09 -15.80
C PRO A 89 5.00 -4.43 -15.47
N CYS A 90 4.83 -4.89 -14.23
CA CYS A 90 5.37 -6.18 -13.80
C CYS A 90 4.66 -7.39 -14.44
N ILE A 91 3.43 -7.22 -14.94
CA ILE A 91 2.72 -8.21 -15.75
C ILE A 91 2.94 -7.84 -17.23
N HIS A 92 4.04 -8.31 -17.81
CA HIS A 92 4.38 -8.08 -19.23
C HIS A 92 5.12 -9.30 -19.81
N PRO A 93 4.92 -9.69 -21.09
CA PRO A 93 5.58 -10.88 -21.67
C PRO A 93 7.11 -10.88 -21.62
N LEU A 94 7.73 -9.70 -21.54
CA LEU A 94 9.19 -9.51 -21.39
C LEU A 94 9.62 -9.36 -19.90
N GLN A 95 8.85 -9.93 -18.96
CA GLN A 95 9.07 -9.76 -17.52
C GLN A 95 10.51 -10.09 -17.09
N GLY A 96 11.17 -9.08 -16.52
CA GLY A 96 12.44 -9.20 -15.81
C GLY A 96 12.31 -8.67 -14.39
N PRO A 97 13.37 -8.74 -13.57
CA PRO A 97 13.36 -8.25 -12.19
C PRO A 97 13.18 -6.73 -12.09
N VAL A 98 13.43 -6.02 -13.19
CA VAL A 98 13.26 -4.56 -13.29
C VAL A 98 11.98 -4.25 -14.04
N HIS A 99 10.97 -3.81 -13.30
CA HIS A 99 9.70 -3.27 -13.78
C HIS A 99 9.40 -1.95 -13.09
N SER A 100 8.30 -1.30 -13.48
CA SER A 100 7.81 -0.08 -12.82
C SER A 100 7.68 -0.28 -11.31
N PRO A 101 8.31 0.56 -10.48
CA PRO A 101 8.18 0.45 -9.02
C PRO A 101 6.78 0.87 -8.58
N ALA A 102 6.33 0.30 -7.47
CA ALA A 102 5.11 0.73 -6.83
C ALA A 102 5.34 2.04 -6.07
N LEU A 103 4.44 3.00 -6.27
CA LEU A 103 4.35 4.24 -5.52
C LEU A 103 3.34 4.09 -4.40
N ILE A 104 3.76 4.46 -3.19
CA ILE A 104 3.09 4.11 -1.95
C ILE A 104 3.07 5.35 -1.05
N PRO A 105 1.99 6.15 -1.06
CA PRO A 105 1.77 7.16 -0.05
C PRO A 105 1.83 6.54 1.35
N THR A 106 2.61 7.14 2.24
CA THR A 106 2.72 6.70 3.62
C THR A 106 1.35 6.73 4.30
N TRP A 107 1.08 5.74 5.15
CA TRP A 107 -0.15 5.71 5.91
C TRP A 107 -0.32 6.97 6.77
N ASP A 108 0.75 7.47 7.38
CA ASP A 108 0.71 8.69 8.20
C ASP A 108 0.22 9.91 7.42
N ALA A 109 0.63 10.06 6.16
CA ALA A 109 0.16 11.14 5.30
C ALA A 109 -1.32 10.98 4.92
N VAL A 110 -1.75 9.75 4.60
CA VAL A 110 -3.14 9.44 4.30
C VAL A 110 -4.03 9.69 5.53
N ALA A 111 -3.61 9.24 6.71
CA ALA A 111 -4.34 9.45 7.96
C ALA A 111 -4.43 10.93 8.33
N ALA A 112 -3.33 11.69 8.20
CA ALA A 112 -3.34 13.13 8.46
C ALA A 112 -4.28 13.89 7.51
N GLU A 113 -4.34 13.51 6.24
CA GLU A 113 -5.27 14.11 5.27
C GLU A 113 -6.73 13.74 5.59
N MET A 114 -7.00 12.48 5.95
CA MET A 114 -8.32 12.03 6.40
C MET A 114 -8.80 12.78 7.64
N ASP A 115 -7.90 12.97 8.62
CA ASP A 115 -8.20 13.71 9.85
C ASP A 115 -8.44 15.19 9.57
N ALA A 116 -7.63 15.82 8.71
CA ALA A 116 -7.80 17.22 8.31
C ALA A 116 -9.11 17.47 7.55
N ALA A 117 -9.57 16.51 6.76
CA ALA A 117 -10.86 16.58 6.08
C ALA A 117 -12.05 16.48 7.04
N GLY A 118 -11.88 15.87 8.22
CA GLY A 118 -12.90 15.81 9.28
C GLY A 118 -14.13 14.95 8.95
N GLY A 119 -14.07 14.16 7.88
CA GLY A 119 -15.18 13.36 7.36
C GLY A 119 -15.06 11.86 7.66
N VAL A 120 -15.59 11.04 6.75
CA VAL A 120 -15.47 9.57 6.84
C VAL A 120 -13.99 9.18 6.89
N GLY A 121 -13.63 8.38 7.90
CA GLY A 121 -12.27 7.91 8.10
C GLY A 121 -11.42 8.76 9.05
N ALA A 122 -11.86 9.98 9.43
CA ALA A 122 -11.18 10.75 10.47
C ALA A 122 -11.15 9.95 11.80
N GLY A 123 -9.98 9.87 12.41
CA GLY A 123 -9.73 9.09 13.62
C GLY A 123 -9.70 7.58 13.38
N PHE A 124 -9.40 7.11 12.17
CA PHE A 124 -9.33 5.69 11.85
C PHE A 124 -8.42 4.93 12.83
N ARG A 125 -8.89 3.77 13.28
CA ARG A 125 -8.16 2.84 14.14
C ARG A 125 -8.43 1.41 13.68
N LEU A 126 -7.47 0.53 13.89
CA LEU A 126 -7.70 -0.90 13.72
C LEU A 126 -8.78 -1.38 14.71
N PRO A 127 -9.62 -2.34 14.32
CA PRO A 127 -10.49 -3.03 15.26
C PRO A 127 -9.65 -3.78 16.29
N ALA A 128 -10.16 -3.82 17.53
CA ALA A 128 -9.56 -4.56 18.64
C ALA A 128 -9.49 -6.07 18.36
#